data_AF-A0A950SNY1-F1
#
_entry.id   AF-A0A950SNY1-F1
#
_cell.length_a   1.000
_cell.length_b   1.000
_cell.length_c   1.000
_cell.angle_alpha   90.00
_cell.angle_beta   90.00
_cell.angle_gamma   90.00
#
_symmetry.space_group_name_H-M   'P 1'
#
loop_
_entity.id
_entity.type
_entity.pdbx_description
1 polymer ?
#
loop_
_entity_poly.entity_id
_entity_poly.type
_entity_poly.pdbx_seq_one_letter_code
_entity_poly.pdbx_strand_id
1 'polypeptide(L)'
;FYSGVRPAINVGISVSRVGGNAQITPMRKVAGRLKLELSQFRELEAFAQFGSELDPETQRTLARGERLVRTLNQSERSPLPVEDQVIQIYAATNGYLDRINVDRVQRFLAELTDQVRGNEPELLKRIAEGNWDEDTQSQAQQAVERFAEDFGFDLDEEGHPLEDEADAGKADRGRAQDGRREDEPRGDGGRPAEREGAAQAA
;
A
#
# COMPACT_ATOMS: atom_id res chain seq x y z
N PHE A 1 -11.36 -10.75 10.31
CA PHE A 1 -10.41 -11.88 10.23
C PHE A 1 -10.19 -12.35 8.79
N TYR A 2 -11.25 -12.75 8.07
CA TYR A 2 -11.12 -13.16 6.66
C TYR A 2 -10.68 -12.05 5.68
N SER A 3 -10.87 -10.77 6.06
CA SER A 3 -10.46 -9.59 5.30
C SER A 3 -8.98 -9.21 5.43
N GLY A 4 -8.12 -10.09 5.94
CA GLY A 4 -6.68 -9.82 6.06
C GLY A 4 -6.25 -8.95 7.25
N VAL A 5 -7.18 -8.48 8.10
CA VAL A 5 -6.84 -7.79 9.36
C VAL A 5 -6.51 -8.81 10.46
N ARG A 6 -5.27 -8.78 10.94
CA ARG A 6 -4.70 -9.74 11.90
C ARG A 6 -3.71 -9.01 12.82
N PRO A 7 -3.93 -8.97 14.15
CA PRO A 7 -5.04 -9.56 14.90
C PRO A 7 -6.40 -8.94 14.56
N ALA A 8 -7.47 -9.74 14.61
CA ALA A 8 -8.83 -9.28 14.23
C ALA A 8 -9.51 -8.51 15.37
N ILE A 9 -8.92 -7.38 15.77
CA ILE A 9 -9.48 -6.48 16.78
C ILE A 9 -10.42 -5.48 16.11
N ASN A 10 -11.64 -5.36 16.63
CA ASN A 10 -12.56 -4.31 16.20
C ASN A 10 -12.38 -3.07 17.09
N VAL A 11 -11.68 -2.06 16.56
CA VAL A 11 -11.37 -0.80 17.26
C VAL A 11 -12.59 0.04 17.64
N GLY A 12 -13.72 -0.10 16.93
CA GLY A 12 -14.96 0.62 17.23
C GLY A 12 -15.70 0.09 18.46
N ILE A 13 -15.62 -1.23 18.71
CA ILE A 13 -16.25 -1.88 19.87
C ILE A 13 -15.27 -2.00 21.04
N SER A 14 -13.98 -2.14 20.74
CA SER A 14 -12.94 -2.37 21.73
C SER A 14 -12.69 -1.13 22.58
N VAL A 15 -12.83 -1.29 23.89
CA VAL A 15 -12.60 -0.22 24.87
C VAL A 15 -11.68 -0.70 25.98
N SER A 16 -10.76 0.17 26.40
CA SER A 16 -9.97 -0.03 27.61
C SER A 16 -10.57 0.81 28.73
N ARG A 17 -10.90 0.16 29.85
CA ARG A 17 -11.38 0.84 31.07
C ARG A 17 -10.30 1.66 31.77
N VAL A 18 -9.03 1.30 31.55
CA VAL A 18 -7.85 2.01 32.12
C VAL A 18 -7.38 3.12 31.19
N GLY A 19 -7.60 2.97 29.89
CA GLY A 19 -7.22 3.96 28.88
C GLY A 19 -5.71 4.17 28.78
N GLY A 20 -5.30 5.40 28.44
CA GLY A 20 -3.90 5.79 28.26
C GLY A 20 -3.06 5.79 29.54
N ASN A 21 -3.66 5.58 30.72
CA ASN A 21 -2.91 5.49 31.98
C ASN A 21 -2.08 4.20 32.08
N ALA A 22 -2.43 3.17 31.30
CA ALA A 22 -1.65 1.93 31.20
C ALA A 22 -0.50 2.01 30.18
N GLN A 23 -0.34 3.13 29.48
CA GLN A 23 0.64 3.30 28.41
C GLN A 23 1.83 4.15 28.88
N ILE A 24 3.00 3.87 28.34
CA ILE A 24 4.16 4.76 28.47
C ILE A 24 3.87 6.10 27.78
N THR A 25 4.53 7.17 28.24
CA THR A 25 4.32 8.52 27.72
C THR A 25 4.46 8.61 26.18
N PRO A 26 5.50 8.02 25.55
CA PRO A 26 5.63 8.00 24.08
C PRO A 26 4.39 7.43 23.39
N MET A 27 3.98 6.22 23.77
CA MET A 27 2.84 5.51 23.17
C MET A 27 1.54 6.32 23.29
N ARG A 28 1.28 6.89 24.48
CA ARG A 28 0.10 7.73 24.69
C ARG A 28 0.08 8.97 23.81
N LYS A 29 1.24 9.57 23.56
CA LYS A 29 1.36 10.78 22.72
C LYS A 29 1.13 10.46 21.25
N VAL A 30 1.71 9.38 20.74
CA VAL A 30 1.60 9.03 19.31
C VAL A 30 0.26 8.39 18.96
N ALA A 31 -0.28 7.52 19.82
CA ALA A 31 -1.52 6.79 19.54
C ALA A 31 -2.81 7.56 19.91
N GLY A 32 -2.70 8.76 20.50
CA GLY A 32 -3.84 9.50 21.03
C GLY A 32 -4.94 9.81 20.00
N ARG A 33 -4.56 10.09 18.76
CA ARG A 33 -5.50 10.36 17.64
C ARG A 33 -5.93 9.11 16.87
N LEU A 34 -5.18 8.02 16.99
CA LEU A 34 -5.37 6.81 16.18
C LEU A 34 -6.77 6.22 16.31
N LYS A 35 -7.32 6.20 17.53
CA LYS A 35 -8.68 5.69 17.78
C LYS A 35 -9.74 6.53 17.06
N LEU A 36 -9.60 7.85 17.09
CA LEU A 36 -10.56 8.77 16.47
C LEU A 36 -10.51 8.63 14.94
N GLU A 37 -9.31 8.64 14.37
CA GLU A 37 -9.10 8.48 12.92
C GLU A 37 -9.65 7.15 12.40
N LEU A 38 -9.39 6.04 13.12
CA LEU A 38 -9.94 4.73 12.74
C LEU A 38 -11.46 4.64 12.91
N SER A 39 -12.07 5.37 13.86
CA SER A 39 -13.52 5.43 13.99
C SER A 39 -14.14 6.15 12.79
N GLN A 40 -13.61 7.33 12.46
CA GLN A 40 -14.05 8.12 11.31
C GLN A 40 -13.88 7.34 10.00
N PHE A 41 -12.74 6.66 9.83
CA PHE A 41 -12.52 5.77 8.69
C PHE A 41 -13.62 4.73 8.54
N ARG A 42 -14.01 4.05 9.62
CA ARG A 42 -15.06 3.01 9.57
C ARG A 42 -16.43 3.57 9.25
N GLU A 43 -16.75 4.76 9.73
CA GLU A 43 -18.00 5.46 9.40
C GLU A 43 -18.05 5.82 7.91
N LEU A 44 -16.95 6.37 7.37
CA LEU A 44 -16.84 6.71 5.96
C LEU A 44 -16.79 5.48 5.04
N GLU A 45 -16.11 4.41 5.45
CA GLU A 45 -16.04 3.14 4.70
C GLU A 45 -17.44 2.54 4.54
N ALA A 46 -18.28 2.58 5.58
CA ALA A 46 -19.66 2.14 5.52
C ALA A 46 -20.51 3.04 4.60
N PHE A 47 -20.31 4.37 4.64
CA PHE A 47 -21.03 5.31 3.78
C PHE A 47 -20.66 5.13 2.30
N ALA A 48 -19.38 4.94 2.00
CA ALA A 48 -18.86 4.72 0.65
C ALA A 48 -19.46 3.48 -0.03
N GLN A 49 -19.85 2.45 0.74
CA GLN A 49 -20.51 1.25 0.20
C GLN A 49 -21.91 1.52 -0.37
N PHE A 50 -22.55 2.64 -0.01
CA PHE A 50 -23.87 3.03 -0.53
C PHE A 50 -23.80 3.83 -1.84
N GLY A 51 -22.60 4.03 -2.40
CA GLY A 51 -22.42 4.36 -3.83
C GLY A 51 -22.54 5.83 -4.23
N SER A 52 -22.29 6.77 -3.32
CA SER A 52 -22.19 8.20 -3.67
C SER A 52 -20.82 8.58 -4.21
N GLU A 53 -20.75 9.57 -5.10
CA GLU A 53 -19.50 10.28 -5.40
C GLU A 53 -18.90 10.84 -4.10
N LEU A 54 -17.64 10.52 -3.85
CA LEU A 54 -16.90 10.97 -2.68
C LEU A 54 -16.08 12.19 -3.08
N ASP A 55 -16.16 13.25 -2.29
CA ASP A 55 -15.27 14.40 -2.44
C ASP A 55 -13.80 14.00 -2.16
N PRO A 56 -12.82 14.77 -2.66
CA PRO A 56 -11.40 14.44 -2.52
C PRO A 56 -10.92 14.31 -1.06
N GLU A 57 -11.52 15.03 -0.11
CA GLU A 57 -11.14 14.96 1.30
C GLU A 57 -11.59 13.64 1.93
N THR A 58 -12.79 13.19 1.59
CA THR A 58 -13.29 11.87 1.97
C THR A 58 -12.42 10.76 1.39
N GLN A 59 -12.01 10.86 0.12
CA GLN A 59 -11.11 9.88 -0.51
C GLN A 59 -9.76 9.79 0.20
N ARG A 60 -9.15 10.94 0.53
CA ARG A 60 -7.89 10.97 1.30
C ARG A 60 -8.04 10.34 2.68
N THR A 61 -9.15 10.60 3.37
CA THR A 61 -9.43 10.04 4.70
C THR A 61 -9.59 8.52 4.63
N LEU A 62 -10.29 8.00 3.62
CA LEU A 62 -10.41 6.57 3.37
C LEU A 62 -9.05 5.94 3.09
N ALA A 63 -8.27 6.52 2.19
CA ALA A 63 -6.96 6.02 1.81
C ALA A 63 -5.99 6.01 3.00
N ARG A 64 -6.00 7.06 3.84
CA ARG A 64 -5.21 7.08 5.09
C ARG A 64 -5.70 6.00 6.06
N GLY A 65 -7.00 5.87 6.24
CA GLY A 65 -7.58 4.86 7.14
C GLY A 65 -7.24 3.42 6.75
N GLU A 66 -7.21 3.10 5.46
CA GLU A 66 -6.75 1.79 4.96
C GLU A 66 -5.31 1.50 5.38
N ARG A 67 -4.42 2.50 5.26
CA ARG A 67 -3.01 2.38 5.69
C ARG A 67 -2.89 2.25 7.19
N LEU A 68 -3.65 3.01 7.97
CA LEU A 68 -3.69 2.89 9.44
C LEU A 68 -4.14 1.49 9.86
N VAL A 69 -5.15 0.91 9.19
CA VAL A 69 -5.56 -0.48 9.43
C VAL A 69 -4.44 -1.45 9.09
N ARG A 70 -3.72 -1.24 7.98
CA ARG A 70 -2.57 -2.06 7.63
C ARG A 70 -1.42 -1.92 8.62
N THR A 71 -1.17 -0.76 9.20
CA THR A 71 -0.12 -0.58 10.22
C THR A 71 -0.34 -1.45 11.44
N LEU A 72 -1.60 -1.68 11.81
CA LEU A 72 -1.95 -2.52 12.97
C LEU A 72 -1.90 -4.03 12.68
N ASN A 73 -1.58 -4.43 11.45
CA ASN A 73 -1.39 -5.84 11.14
C ASN A 73 -0.04 -6.33 11.64
N GLN A 74 -0.06 -7.52 12.23
CA GLN A 74 1.10 -8.17 12.80
C GLN A 74 1.05 -9.68 12.55
N SER A 75 2.19 -10.24 12.17
CA SER A 75 2.36 -11.69 12.00
C SER A 75 2.20 -12.43 13.33
N GLU A 76 1.70 -13.66 13.26
CA GLU A 76 1.56 -14.52 14.44
C GLU A 76 2.93 -14.79 15.08
N ARG A 77 2.99 -14.76 16.42
CA ARG A 77 4.22 -15.01 17.20
C ARG A 77 5.39 -14.06 16.92
N SER A 78 5.12 -12.88 16.39
CA SER A 78 6.14 -11.87 16.10
C SER A 78 5.93 -10.61 16.96
N PRO A 79 6.01 -10.67 18.30
CA PRO A 79 5.80 -9.50 19.15
C PRO A 79 6.79 -8.38 18.81
N LEU A 80 6.32 -7.14 18.83
CA LEU A 80 7.15 -5.96 18.63
C LEU A 80 7.48 -5.33 19.99
N PRO A 81 8.74 -4.94 20.25
CA PRO A 81 9.10 -4.06 21.36
C PRO A 81 8.30 -2.74 21.34
N VAL A 82 8.14 -2.12 22.51
CA VAL A 82 7.25 -0.93 22.63
C VAL A 82 7.82 0.27 21.88
N GLU A 83 9.14 0.42 21.88
CA GLU A 83 9.90 1.43 21.17
C GLU A 83 9.66 1.36 19.66
N ASP A 84 9.65 0.15 19.09
CA ASP A 84 9.39 -0.05 17.66
C ASP A 84 7.92 0.22 17.33
N GLN A 85 6.99 -0.21 18.19
CA GLN A 85 5.58 0.11 18.02
C GLN A 85 5.34 1.63 18.02
N VAL A 86 6.05 2.37 18.89
CA VAL A 86 5.96 3.84 18.93
C VAL A 86 6.43 4.45 17.62
N ILE A 87 7.55 4.01 17.07
CA ILE A 87 8.06 4.50 15.77
C ILE A 87 7.09 4.19 14.63
N GLN A 88 6.57 2.97 14.56
CA GLN A 88 5.60 2.56 13.53
C GLN A 88 4.30 3.38 13.59
N ILE A 89 3.76 3.59 14.79
CA ILE A 89 2.54 4.40 15.00
C ILE A 89 2.82 5.88 14.75
N TYR A 90 4.00 6.38 15.12
CA TYR A 90 4.41 7.74 14.83
C TYR A 90 4.45 7.98 13.31
N ALA A 91 5.07 7.08 12.55
CA ALA A 91 5.12 7.18 11.09
C ALA A 91 3.71 7.19 10.47
N ALA A 92 2.85 6.27 10.91
CA ALA A 92 1.50 6.14 10.38
C ALA A 92 0.61 7.35 10.69
N THR A 93 0.64 7.83 11.93
CA THR A 93 -0.23 8.94 12.35
C THR A 93 0.23 10.28 11.78
N ASN A 94 1.54 10.48 11.56
CA ASN A 94 2.06 11.73 10.97
C ASN A 94 1.99 11.77 9.43
N GLY A 95 1.37 10.79 8.78
CA GLY A 95 1.10 10.81 7.34
C GLY A 95 2.28 10.37 6.46
N TYR A 96 3.37 9.85 7.03
CA TYR A 96 4.51 9.34 6.26
C TYR A 96 4.15 8.12 5.39
N LEU A 97 3.02 7.48 5.66
CA LEU A 97 2.50 6.38 4.86
C LEU A 97 1.54 6.82 3.74
N ASP A 98 1.06 8.07 3.75
CA ASP A 98 -0.04 8.50 2.87
C ASP A 98 0.31 8.39 1.38
N ARG A 99 1.59 8.52 1.05
CA ARG A 99 2.13 8.41 -0.30
C ARG A 99 2.68 7.02 -0.65
N ILE A 100 2.44 6.04 0.23
CA ILE A 100 2.86 4.65 0.06
C ILE A 100 1.63 3.81 -0.31
N ASN A 101 1.80 2.88 -1.25
CA ASN A 101 0.76 1.93 -1.60
C ASN A 101 0.44 1.00 -0.42
N VAL A 102 -0.84 0.67 -0.24
CA VAL A 102 -1.34 -0.12 0.91
C VAL A 102 -0.60 -1.47 1.05
N ASP A 103 -0.22 -2.08 -0.07
CA ASP A 103 0.52 -3.35 -0.08
C ASP A 103 1.99 -3.22 0.34
N ARG A 104 2.59 -2.03 0.22
CA ARG A 104 3.96 -1.73 0.64
C ARG A 104 4.07 -1.30 2.10
N VAL A 105 2.96 -0.94 2.76
CA VAL A 105 2.95 -0.46 4.16
C VAL A 105 3.66 -1.42 5.12
N GLN A 106 3.37 -2.72 5.03
CA GLN A 106 3.99 -3.71 5.93
C GLN A 106 5.51 -3.81 5.73
N ARG A 107 5.97 -3.70 4.49
CA ARG A 107 7.40 -3.67 4.15
C ARG A 107 8.05 -2.40 4.68
N PHE A 108 7.42 -1.24 4.47
CA PHE A 108 7.88 0.05 5.00
C PHE A 108 8.10 -0.01 6.50
N LEU A 109 7.13 -0.53 7.26
CA LEU A 109 7.21 -0.57 8.73
C LEU A 109 8.31 -1.51 9.24
N ALA A 110 8.48 -2.67 8.59
CA ALA A 110 9.55 -3.60 8.93
C ALA A 110 10.94 -2.99 8.66
N GLU A 111 11.15 -2.45 7.46
CA GLU A 111 12.42 -1.83 7.07
C GLU A 111 12.73 -0.57 7.89
N LEU A 112 11.72 0.26 8.21
CA LEU A 112 11.87 1.41 9.11
C LEU A 112 12.40 0.98 10.46
N THR A 113 11.80 -0.07 11.03
CA THR A 113 12.18 -0.58 12.36
C THR A 113 13.61 -1.10 12.34
N ASP A 114 13.99 -1.86 11.31
CA ASP A 114 15.34 -2.40 11.17
C ASP A 114 16.39 -1.29 10.97
N GLN A 115 16.06 -0.25 10.19
CA GLN A 115 16.93 0.91 10.00
C GLN A 115 17.14 1.71 11.29
N VAL A 116 16.07 2.01 12.02
CA VAL A 116 16.17 2.76 13.29
C VAL A 116 16.94 1.96 14.33
N ARG A 117 16.74 0.63 14.40
CA ARG A 117 17.53 -0.24 15.27
C ARG A 117 19.02 -0.24 14.92
N GLY A 118 19.37 -0.19 13.64
CA GLY A 118 20.75 -0.19 13.18
C GLY A 118 21.46 1.16 13.37
N ASN A 119 20.74 2.26 13.17
CA ASN A 119 21.34 3.60 13.12
C ASN A 119 21.18 4.39 14.43
N GLU A 120 20.07 4.20 15.14
CA GLU A 120 19.63 5.04 16.26
C GLU A 120 19.22 4.21 17.50
N PRO A 121 20.08 3.30 18.01
CA PRO A 121 19.71 2.45 19.15
C PRO A 121 19.47 3.24 20.45
N GLU A 122 20.14 4.38 20.64
CA GLU A 122 19.96 5.25 21.81
C GLU A 122 18.59 5.93 21.80
N LEU A 123 18.06 6.29 20.62
CA LEU A 123 16.70 6.81 20.47
C LEU A 123 15.69 5.78 20.97
N LEU A 124 15.78 4.53 20.49
CA LEU A 124 14.90 3.44 20.90
C LEU A 124 14.95 3.18 22.41
N LYS A 125 16.14 3.26 23.01
CA LYS A 125 16.31 3.12 24.45
C LYS A 125 15.60 4.24 25.23
N ARG A 126 15.75 5.50 24.83
CA ARG A 126 15.05 6.64 25.46
C ARG A 126 13.53 6.47 25.39
N ILE A 127 13.03 5.96 24.27
CA ILE A 127 11.60 5.67 24.08
C ILE A 127 11.15 4.54 25.01
N ALA A 128 11.91 3.46 25.11
CA ALA A 128 11.60 2.33 25.99
C ALA A 128 11.57 2.74 27.48
N GLU A 129 12.44 3.67 27.87
CA GLU A 129 12.46 4.28 29.22
C GLU A 129 11.30 5.26 29.47
N GLY A 130 10.52 5.59 28.42
CA GLY A 130 9.35 6.46 28.50
C GLY A 130 9.65 7.95 28.33
N ASN A 131 10.84 8.31 27.86
CA ASN A 131 11.17 9.70 27.53
C ASN A 131 10.58 10.07 26.15
N TRP A 132 9.91 11.22 26.09
CA TRP A 132 9.34 11.80 24.88
C TRP A 132 9.49 13.32 24.88
N ASP A 133 10.69 13.80 25.23
CA ASP A 133 11.08 15.21 25.15
C ASP A 133 11.19 15.70 23.69
N GLU A 134 11.38 17.01 23.50
CA GLU A 134 11.47 17.63 22.16
C GLU A 134 12.64 17.09 21.33
N ASP A 135 13.75 16.74 21.99
CA ASP A 135 14.93 16.15 21.35
C ASP A 135 14.62 14.74 20.80
N THR A 136 14.01 13.89 21.63
CA THR A 136 13.57 12.53 21.24
C THR A 136 12.56 12.59 20.09
N GLN A 137 11.62 13.55 20.15
CA GLN A 137 10.63 13.77 19.08
C GLN A 137 11.29 14.21 17.77
N SER A 138 12.24 15.14 17.84
CA SER A 138 12.98 15.63 16.67
C SER A 138 13.81 14.52 16.03
N GLN A 139 14.51 13.71 16.83
CA GLN A 139 15.27 12.56 16.34
C GLN A 139 14.36 11.51 15.70
N ALA A 140 13.22 11.18 16.33
CA ALA A 140 12.24 10.27 15.74
C ALA A 140 11.67 10.80 14.42
N GLN A 141 11.37 12.10 14.36
CA GLN A 141 10.92 12.75 13.13
C GLN A 141 11.96 12.61 12.02
N GLN A 142 13.20 13.01 12.28
CA GLN A 142 14.29 12.98 11.30
C GLN A 142 14.57 11.54 10.82
N ALA A 143 14.56 10.57 11.74
CA ALA A 143 14.79 9.17 11.40
C ALA A 143 13.70 8.61 10.48
N VAL A 144 12.43 8.92 10.76
CA VAL A 144 11.28 8.48 9.94
C VAL A 144 11.24 9.22 8.61
N GLU A 145 11.47 10.53 8.60
CA GLU A 145 11.47 11.36 7.40
C GLU A 145 12.57 10.93 6.42
N ARG A 146 13.80 10.80 6.92
CA ARG A 146 14.92 10.28 6.12
C ARG A 146 14.63 8.90 5.55
N PHE A 147 14.07 7.99 6.36
CA PHE A 147 13.68 6.68 5.87
C PHE A 147 12.60 6.74 4.80
N ALA A 148 11.59 7.59 4.98
CA ALA A 148 10.50 7.72 4.03
C ALA A 148 10.99 8.23 2.66
N GLU A 149 11.93 9.17 2.66
CA GLU A 149 12.60 9.64 1.45
C GLU A 149 13.46 8.54 0.81
N ASP A 150 14.27 7.83 1.60
CA ASP A 150 15.14 6.74 1.14
C ASP A 150 14.34 5.54 0.58
N PHE A 151 13.18 5.21 1.17
CA PHE A 151 12.30 4.11 0.75
C PHE A 151 11.57 4.42 -0.57
N GLY A 152 11.35 5.70 -0.87
CA GLY A 152 10.66 6.19 -2.05
C GLY A 152 9.13 6.14 -1.94
N PHE A 153 8.48 7.17 -2.50
CA PHE A 153 7.03 7.28 -2.56
C PHE A 153 6.45 6.57 -3.78
N ASP A 154 5.25 6.01 -3.64
CA ASP A 154 4.50 5.42 -4.76
C ASP A 154 3.55 6.43 -5.40
N LEU A 155 3.07 7.39 -4.60
CA LEU A 155 1.99 8.29 -4.97
C LEU A 155 2.44 9.76 -4.87
N ASP A 156 1.79 10.62 -5.66
CA ASP A 156 1.88 12.07 -5.50
C ASP A 156 1.07 12.57 -4.28
N GLU A 157 0.99 13.89 -4.11
CA GLU A 157 0.24 14.52 -3.01
C GLU A 157 -1.29 14.37 -3.16
N GLU A 158 -1.75 14.02 -4.35
CA GLU A 158 -3.16 13.85 -4.69
C GLU A 158 -3.60 12.38 -4.56
N GLY A 159 -2.63 11.46 -4.43
CA GLY A 159 -2.85 10.03 -4.28
C GLY A 159 -2.85 9.28 -5.61
N HIS A 160 -2.40 9.90 -6.70
CA HIS A 160 -2.22 9.24 -7.99
C HIS A 160 -0.86 8.55 -8.04
N PRO A 161 -0.75 7.39 -8.73
CA PRO A 161 0.54 6.75 -8.96
C PRO A 161 1.52 7.72 -9.60
N LEU A 162 2.71 7.85 -9.02
CA LEU A 162 3.81 8.52 -9.69
C LEU A 162 4.10 7.73 -10.97
N GLU A 163 4.11 8.40 -12.12
CA GLU A 163 4.46 7.76 -13.38
C GLU A 163 5.88 7.20 -13.26
N ASP A 164 5.99 5.87 -13.11
CA ASP A 164 7.26 5.20 -13.25
C ASP A 164 7.73 5.41 -14.69
N GLU A 165 8.85 6.14 -14.87
CA GLU A 165 9.59 6.17 -16.16
C GLU A 165 9.94 4.75 -16.68
N ALA A 166 9.73 3.70 -15.87
CA ALA A 166 9.94 2.31 -16.23
C ALA A 166 8.83 1.68 -17.11
N ASP A 167 7.62 2.24 -17.22
CA ASP A 167 6.53 1.60 -17.98
C ASP A 167 6.23 2.22 -19.37
N ALA A 168 6.83 3.38 -19.70
CA ALA A 168 6.74 3.96 -21.04
C ALA A 168 7.39 3.09 -22.15
N GLY A 169 8.20 2.10 -21.79
CA GLY A 169 8.97 1.27 -22.72
C GLY A 169 8.32 -0.04 -23.18
N LYS A 170 7.10 -0.37 -22.74
CA LYS A 170 6.40 -1.63 -23.10
C LYS A 170 5.15 -1.46 -23.96
N ALA A 171 4.58 -0.26 -24.06
CA ALA A 171 3.38 -0.04 -24.87
C ALA A 171 3.64 0.15 -26.39
N ASP A 172 4.86 0.50 -26.81
CA ASP A 172 5.12 0.88 -28.22
C ASP A 172 5.87 -0.18 -29.07
N ARG A 173 6.20 -1.35 -28.51
CA ARG A 173 6.92 -2.42 -29.26
C ARG A 173 6.02 -3.46 -29.94
N GLY A 174 4.71 -3.19 -30.04
CA GLY A 174 3.73 -4.09 -30.67
C GLY A 174 3.29 -3.69 -32.09
N ARG A 175 3.68 -2.52 -32.62
CA ARG A 175 3.05 -1.97 -33.85
C ARG A 175 3.97 -1.74 -35.06
N ALA A 176 5.21 -2.20 -35.03
CA ALA A 176 6.14 -2.00 -36.14
C ALA A 176 6.88 -3.29 -36.53
N GLN A 177 6.15 -4.27 -37.03
CA GLN A 177 6.72 -5.36 -37.83
C GLN A 177 5.63 -6.04 -38.67
N ASP A 178 5.03 -5.29 -39.59
CA ASP A 178 4.50 -5.91 -40.81
C ASP A 178 4.70 -4.94 -41.97
N GLY A 179 5.75 -5.20 -42.75
CA GLY A 179 6.28 -4.22 -43.68
C GLY A 179 7.39 -4.79 -44.55
N ARG A 180 7.03 -5.79 -45.37
CA ARG A 180 7.48 -6.05 -46.76
C ARG A 180 7.93 -7.49 -47.01
N ARG A 181 7.28 -8.08 -48.02
CA ARG A 181 7.76 -8.89 -49.17
C ARG A 181 6.67 -9.93 -49.50
N GLU A 182 6.16 -10.14 -50.71
CA GLU A 182 6.63 -9.89 -52.08
C GLU A 182 5.42 -9.93 -53.05
N ASP A 183 5.49 -9.14 -54.13
CA ASP A 183 4.81 -9.35 -55.43
C ASP A 183 5.04 -10.80 -55.92
N GLU A 184 4.20 -11.57 -56.63
CA GLU A 184 3.34 -11.34 -57.80
C GLU A 184 2.64 -12.71 -58.16
N PRO A 185 2.02 -13.00 -59.33
CA PRO A 185 0.57 -12.89 -59.58
C PRO A 185 -0.17 -14.18 -60.07
N ARG A 186 -1.50 -14.07 -60.18
CA ARG A 186 -2.45 -14.76 -61.10
C ARG A 186 -2.59 -16.31 -61.08
N GLY A 187 -3.81 -16.76 -60.75
CA GLY A 187 -4.33 -18.07 -61.11
C GLY A 187 -5.84 -18.17 -60.82
N ASP A 188 -6.66 -17.83 -61.81
CA ASP A 188 -8.12 -17.85 -61.77
C ASP A 188 -8.67 -19.28 -61.75
N GLY A 189 -9.30 -19.67 -60.64
CA GLY A 189 -10.68 -20.15 -60.63
C GLY A 189 -11.07 -21.38 -61.46
N GLY A 190 -10.44 -22.54 -61.27
CA GLY A 190 -11.01 -23.82 -61.70
C GLY A 190 -12.20 -24.23 -60.81
N ARG A 191 -13.44 -24.05 -61.26
CA ARG A 191 -14.65 -24.69 -60.70
C ARG A 191 -14.76 -26.14 -61.19
N PRO A 192 -15.27 -27.08 -60.36
CA PRO A 192 -15.48 -28.46 -60.77
C PRO A 192 -16.91 -28.71 -61.29
N ALA A 193 -17.04 -29.86 -61.97
CA ALA A 193 -18.23 -30.65 -62.30
C ALA A 193 -18.75 -30.54 -63.74
N GLU A 194 -18.51 -31.60 -64.51
CA GLU A 194 -19.52 -32.23 -65.36
C GLU A 194 -19.19 -33.72 -65.56
N ARG A 195 -20.26 -34.51 -65.76
CA ARG A 195 -20.34 -35.98 -65.70
C ARG A 195 -20.12 -36.62 -67.08
N GLU A 196 -20.23 -37.95 -67.10
CA GLU A 196 -20.29 -38.90 -68.24
C GLU A 196 -18.92 -39.46 -68.64
N GLY A 197 -18.68 -40.75 -68.83
CA GLY A 197 -19.53 -41.93 -68.92
C GLY A 197 -18.79 -42.96 -69.81
N ALA A 198 -18.94 -44.26 -69.52
CA ALA A 198 -18.51 -45.41 -70.36
C ALA A 198 -16.97 -45.58 -70.54
N ALA A 199 -16.36 -46.75 -70.78
CA ALA A 199 -16.71 -48.15 -70.96
C ALA A 199 -15.36 -48.94 -70.87
N GLN A 200 -15.30 -50.06 -70.15
CA GLN A 200 -15.03 -51.44 -70.63
C GLN A 200 -13.75 -51.74 -71.44
N ALA A 201 -13.15 -52.88 -71.06
CA ALA A 201 -12.35 -53.83 -71.84
C ALA A 201 -10.90 -53.41 -72.19
N ALA A 202 -9.86 -54.25 -72.11
CA ALA A 202 -9.70 -55.66 -71.78
C ALA A 202 -8.26 -55.87 -71.27
#